data_AF-A0A1V5VS50-F1
#
_entry.id   AF-A0A1V5VS50-F1
#
_cell.length_a   1.000
_cell.length_b   1.000
_cell.length_c   1.000
_cell.angle_alpha   90.00
_cell.angle_beta   90.00
_cell.angle_gamma   90.00
#
_symmetry.space_group_name_H-M   'P 1'
#
loop_
_entity.id
_entity.type
_entity.pdbx_description
1 polymer ?
#
loop_
_entity_poly.entity_id
_entity_poly.type
_entity_poly.pdbx_seq_one_letter_code
_entity_poly.pdbx_strand_id
1 'polypeptide(L)' 'MKQIAKKRLLFLIGILIVFVILLSLRFLLAGPEDSWVCNGSEWVKHGNPSTPKPIGGCGSR' A
#
# COMPACT_ATOMS: atom_id res chain seq x y z
N MET A 1 5.70 -34.58 -19.11
CA MET A 1 4.65 -33.93 -18.26
C MET A 1 5.19 -33.37 -16.94
N LYS A 2 5.90 -34.16 -16.11
CA LYS A 2 6.41 -33.71 -14.79
C LYS A 2 7.29 -32.45 -14.82
N GLN A 3 8.14 -32.29 -15.84
CA GLN A 3 9.02 -31.12 -15.97
C GLN A 3 8.29 -29.81 -16.31
N ILE A 4 7.22 -29.90 -17.12
CA ILE A 4 6.38 -28.74 -17.46
C ILE A 4 5.61 -28.28 -16.21
N ALA A 5 5.10 -29.23 -15.41
CA ALA A 5 4.45 -28.92 -14.14
C ALA A 5 5.42 -28.25 -13.15
N LYS A 6 6.67 -28.72 -13.04
CA LYS A 6 7.70 -28.07 -12.20
C LYS A 6 8.02 -26.65 -12.66
N LYS A 7 8.22 -26.42 -13.96
CA LYS A 7 8.47 -25.07 -14.50
C LYS A 7 7.30 -24.12 -14.25
N ARG A 8 6.06 -24.59 -14.44
CA ARG A 8 4.84 -23.84 -14.12
C ARG A 8 4.74 -23.53 -12.62
N LEU A 9 5.07 -24.49 -11.76
CA LEU A 9 5.09 -24.29 -10.31
C LEU A 9 6.10 -23.22 -9.90
N LEU A 10 7.34 -23.29 -10.43
CA LEU A 10 8.36 -22.28 -10.15
C LEU A 10 7.94 -20.88 -10.63
N PHE A 11 7.30 -20.80 -11.80
CA PHE A 11 6.78 -19.54 -12.31
C PHE A 11 5.69 -18.95 -11.39
N LEU A 12 4.73 -19.75 -10.94
CA LEU A 12 3.69 -19.32 -10.02
C LEU A 12 4.26 -18.89 -8.66
N ILE A 13 5.28 -19.59 -8.16
CA ILE A 13 5.99 -19.19 -6.93
C ILE A 13 6.66 -17.83 -7.12
N GLY A 14 7.31 -17.59 -8.27
CA GLY A 14 7.91 -16.31 -8.60
C GLY A 14 6.89 -15.16 -8.57
N ILE A 15 5.72 -15.36 -9.21
CA ILE A 15 4.62 -14.38 -9.18
C ILE A 15 4.16 -14.12 -7.75
N LEU A 16 3.96 -15.17 -6.96
CA LEU A 16 3.51 -15.04 -5.57
C LEU A 16 4.50 -14.24 -4.73
N ILE A 17 5.80 -14.49 -4.89
CA ILE A 17 6.85 -13.74 -4.18
C ILE A 17 6.79 -12.26 -4.54
N VAL A 18 6.73 -11.93 -5.84
CA VAL A 18 6.63 -10.53 -6.29
C VAL A 18 5.38 -9.86 -5.72
N PHE A 19 4.23 -10.56 -5.74
CA PHE A 19 2.98 -10.05 -5.20
C PHE A 19 3.06 -9.75 -3.70
N VAL A 20 3.66 -10.66 -2.91
CA VAL A 20 3.86 -10.47 -1.47
C VAL A 20 4.78 -9.28 -1.19
N ILE A 21 5.86 -9.12 -1.96
CA ILE A 21 6.77 -7.97 -1.83
C ILE A 21 6.02 -6.66 -2.09
N LEU A 22 5.25 -6.58 -3.18
CA LEU A 22 4.49 -5.38 -3.52
C LEU A 22 3.43 -5.03 -2.47
N LEU A 23 2.71 -6.02 -1.95
CA LEU A 23 1.76 -5.81 -0.86
C LEU A 23 2.47 -5.31 0.40
N SER A 24 3.61 -5.93 0.76
CA SER A 24 4.40 -5.52 1.92
C SER A 24 4.85 -4.06 1.79
N LEU A 25 5.38 -3.67 0.62
CA LEU A 25 5.77 -2.29 0.35
C LEU A 25 4.58 -1.33 0.44
N ARG A 26 3.39 -1.71 -0.05
CA ARG A 26 2.18 -0.89 0.06
C ARG A 26 1.80 -0.60 1.50
N PHE A 27 1.85 -1.60 2.39
CA PHE A 27 1.45 -1.41 3.79
C PHE A 27 2.54 -0.78 4.66
N LEU A 28 3.82 -1.02 4.35
CA LEU A 28 4.93 -0.45 5.13
C LEU A 28 5.24 1.01 4.77
N LEU A 29 5.07 1.41 3.51
CA LEU A 29 5.53 2.73 3.04
C LEU A 29 4.40 3.75 2.83
N ALA A 30 3.22 3.32 2.37
CA ALA A 30 2.18 4.26 1.92
C ALA A 30 1.16 4.65 3.01
N GLY A 31 1.38 4.24 4.26
CA GLY A 31 0.56 4.62 5.40
C GLY A 31 -0.89 4.10 5.37
N PRO A 32 -1.71 4.50 6.36
CA PRO A 32 -3.10 4.05 6.49
C PRO A 32 -3.96 4.51 5.33
N GLU A 33 -4.85 3.65 4.85
CA GLU A 33 -5.79 3.97 3.76
C GLU A 33 -6.85 4.98 4.19
N ASP A 34 -7.47 4.76 5.35
CA ASP A 34 -8.45 5.66 5.95
C ASP A 34 -7.77 6.73 6.82
N SER A 35 -7.15 7.74 6.19
CA SER A 35 -6.45 8.80 6.91
C SER A 35 -6.58 10.20 6.30
N TRP A 36 -6.30 11.23 7.10
CA TRP A 36 -6.09 12.58 6.58
C TRP A 36 -4.64 12.69 6.11
N VAL A 37 -4.45 12.91 4.82
CA VAL A 37 -3.12 13.02 4.20
C VAL A 37 -2.83 14.48 3.92
N CYS A 38 -1.59 14.89 4.18
CA CYS A 38 -1.17 16.24 3.93
C CYS A 38 -0.82 16.44 2.45
N ASN A 39 -1.48 17.41 1.80
CA ASN A 39 -1.15 17.85 0.45
C ASN A 39 -0.87 19.36 0.47
N GLY A 40 0.41 19.73 0.36
CA GLY A 40 0.83 21.11 0.58
C GLY A 40 0.62 21.51 2.04
N SER A 41 -0.23 22.51 2.28
CA SER A 41 -0.62 22.97 3.62
C SER A 41 -2.00 22.48 4.07
N GLU A 42 -2.68 21.65 3.25
CA GLU A 42 -4.05 21.23 3.49
C GLU A 42 -4.19 19.73 3.76
N TRP A 43 -5.04 19.40 4.73
CA TRP A 43 -5.49 18.03 4.95
C TRP A 43 -6.51 17.63 3.89
N VAL A 44 -6.16 16.62 3.10
CA VAL A 44 -7.01 15.97 2.10
C VAL A 44 -7.47 14.63 2.63
N LYS A 45 -8.75 14.32 2.41
CA LYS A 45 -9.35 13.05 2.82
C LYS A 45 -8.82 11.91 1.95
N HIS A 46 -8.24 10.87 2.56
CA HIS A 46 -7.91 9.60 1.91
C HIS A 46 -8.77 8.49 2.52
N GLY A 47 -9.44 7.71 1.68
CA GLY A 47 -10.42 6.71 2.13
C GLY A 47 -11.58 7.34 2.91
N ASN A 48 -11.95 6.70 4.01
CA ASN A 48 -12.96 7.17 4.96
C ASN A 48 -12.42 7.21 6.40
N PRO A 49 -11.61 8.24 6.75
CA PRO A 49 -11.05 8.38 8.09
C PRO A 49 -12.18 8.44 9.12
N SER A 50 -12.07 7.63 10.17
CA SER A 50 -13.02 7.64 11.30
C SER A 50 -12.83 8.86 12.21
N THR A 51 -11.66 9.49 12.13
CA THR A 51 -11.32 10.68 12.92
C THR A 51 -11.74 11.97 12.20
N PRO A 52 -12.19 13.00 12.94
CA PRO A 52 -12.51 14.29 12.35
C PRO A 52 -11.26 14.91 11.70
N LYS A 53 -11.48 15.79 10.70
CA LYS A 53 -10.40 16.55 10.07
C LYS A 53 -9.59 17.29 11.14
N PRO A 54 -8.25 17.18 11.16
CA PRO A 54 -7.44 17.88 12.15
C PRO A 54 -7.67 19.39 12.09
N ILE A 55 -7.59 20.04 13.26
CA ILE A 55 -7.70 21.49 13.38
C ILE A 55 -6.33 22.09 13.06
N GLY A 56 -6.29 23.06 12.15
CA GLY A 56 -5.05 23.68 11.67
C GLY A 56 -4.53 23.10 10.35
N GLY A 57 -3.58 23.80 9.73
CA GLY A 57 -2.91 23.34 8.52
C GLY A 57 -1.96 22.16 8.79
N CYS A 58 -1.51 21.52 7.70
CA CYS A 58 -0.52 20.46 7.74
C CYS A 58 0.78 20.90 7.06
N GLY A 59 1.80 20.05 7.04
CA GLY A 59 2.95 20.24 6.14
C GLY A 59 3.95 21.31 6.58
N SER A 60 3.74 21.94 7.74
CA SER A 60 4.77 22.73 8.41
C SER A 60 5.87 21.79 8.90
N ARG A 61 6.97 21.69 8.16
CA ARG A 61 8.26 21.25 8.70
C ARG A 61 9.04 22.47 9.16
#